data_AF-A0A1Z1WEC0-F1
#
_entry.id   AF-A0A1Z1WEC0-F1
#
_cell.length_a   1.000
_cell.length_b   1.000
_cell.length_c   1.000
_cell.angle_alpha   90.00
_cell.angle_beta   90.00
_cell.angle_gamma   90.00
#
_symmetry.space_group_name_H-M   'P 1'
#
loop_
_entity.id
_entity.type
_entity.pdbx_description
1 polymer ?
#
loop_
_entity_poly.entity_id
_entity_poly.type
_entity_poly.pdbx_seq_one_letter_code
_entity_poly.pdbx_strand_id
1 'polypeptide(L)'
;MFEIRVICDPNDTDRVVGELDRTFTTGTVTVHPTRDGMKDRLYIRADHRPADGPTPAAAQDWPTPEAAYKTAPSIISEIGWTTRTIASAECFATLEREYYLRKAALLDRIALQDEPEDPHRDTIMTADAAAVLLLDTDQADLPPDVLTRAEASPRRYVRRAYAAWQDQARRRADVASGRCPNCQWPENDCNCADHPHA
;
A
#
# COMPACT_ATOMS: atom_id res chain seq x y z
N MET A 1 7.29 23.95 -2.29
CA MET A 1 6.50 25.05 -2.88
C MET A 1 7.10 25.51 -4.19
N PHE A 2 6.30 25.52 -5.24
CA PHE A 2 6.63 26.05 -6.57
C PHE A 2 5.41 26.73 -7.20
N GLU A 3 5.62 27.48 -8.29
CA GLU A 3 4.54 28.15 -9.02
C GLU A 3 4.27 27.43 -10.35
N ILE A 4 2.99 27.17 -10.63
CA ILE A 4 2.52 26.65 -11.91
C ILE A 4 1.83 27.78 -12.67
N ARG A 5 2.19 27.93 -13.95
CA ARG A 5 1.58 28.90 -14.86
C ARG A 5 1.04 28.15 -16.06
N VAL A 6 -0.27 28.21 -16.27
CA VAL A 6 -0.95 27.56 -17.40
C VAL A 6 -1.63 28.61 -18.25
N ILE A 7 -1.58 28.44 -19.56
CA ILE A 7 -2.41 29.20 -20.50
C ILE A 7 -3.35 28.20 -21.17
N CYS A 8 -4.64 28.30 -20.93
CA CYS A 8 -5.66 27.39 -21.44
C CYS A 8 -6.82 28.14 -22.12
N ASP A 9 -7.63 27.41 -22.86
CA ASP A 9 -8.93 27.93 -23.32
C ASP A 9 -9.80 28.24 -22.10
N PRO A 10 -10.59 29.33 -22.08
CA PRO A 10 -11.45 29.65 -20.94
C PRO A 10 -12.45 28.53 -20.60
N ASN A 11 -12.87 27.74 -21.60
CA ASN A 11 -13.78 26.60 -21.38
C ASN A 11 -13.08 25.40 -20.71
N ASP A 12 -11.75 25.35 -20.74
CA ASP A 12 -10.95 24.28 -20.12
C ASP A 12 -10.46 24.64 -18.71
N THR A 13 -10.70 25.89 -18.25
CA THR A 13 -10.18 26.40 -16.96
C THR A 13 -10.55 25.48 -15.79
N ASP A 14 -11.82 25.12 -15.63
CA ASP A 14 -12.28 24.26 -14.53
C ASP A 14 -11.64 22.87 -14.56
N ARG A 15 -11.51 22.30 -15.77
CA ARG A 15 -10.89 20.98 -15.95
C ARG A 15 -9.41 21.02 -15.59
N VAL A 16 -8.68 22.02 -16.06
CA VAL A 16 -7.26 22.20 -15.76
C VAL A 16 -7.04 22.38 -14.26
N VAL A 17 -7.84 23.22 -13.60
CA VAL A 17 -7.77 23.42 -12.15
C VAL A 17 -8.04 22.12 -11.41
N GLY A 18 -9.07 21.37 -11.81
CA GLY A 18 -9.42 20.09 -11.20
C GLY A 18 -8.31 19.04 -11.29
N GLU A 19 -7.61 18.93 -12.43
CA GLU A 19 -6.48 17.99 -12.56
C GLU A 19 -5.26 18.42 -11.75
N LEU A 20 -4.99 19.73 -11.66
CA LEU A 20 -3.88 20.25 -10.87
C LEU A 20 -4.11 20.04 -9.37
N ASP A 21 -5.34 20.21 -8.89
CA ASP A 21 -5.69 19.98 -7.48
C ASP A 21 -5.66 18.49 -7.08
N ARG A 22 -5.87 17.58 -8.04
CA ARG A 22 -5.66 16.14 -7.81
C ARG A 22 -4.19 15.78 -7.67
N THR A 23 -3.33 16.43 -8.45
CA THR A 23 -1.91 16.08 -8.56
C THR A 23 -1.06 16.75 -7.48
N PHE A 24 -1.39 18.00 -7.14
CA PHE A 24 -0.62 18.82 -6.22
C PHE A 24 -1.51 19.31 -5.07
N THR A 25 -0.89 19.68 -3.95
CA THR A 25 -1.59 20.52 -2.97
C THR A 25 -1.60 21.94 -3.54
N THR A 26 -2.74 22.37 -4.09
CA THR A 26 -2.83 23.71 -4.71
C THR A 26 -3.37 24.74 -3.71
N GLY A 27 -2.82 25.95 -3.78
CA GLY A 27 -3.38 27.13 -3.12
C GLY A 27 -4.43 27.81 -3.99
N THR A 28 -4.79 29.05 -3.64
CA THR A 28 -5.71 29.86 -4.44
C THR A 28 -5.22 30.01 -5.89
N VAL A 29 -6.09 29.68 -6.84
CA VAL A 29 -5.86 29.89 -8.27
C VAL A 29 -6.28 31.31 -8.64
N THR A 30 -5.37 32.06 -9.25
CA THR A 30 -5.68 33.37 -9.82
C THR A 30 -5.77 33.27 -11.34
N VAL A 31 -6.89 33.76 -11.90
CA VAL A 31 -7.16 33.74 -13.33
C VAL A 31 -7.04 35.13 -13.91
N HIS A 32 -6.29 35.26 -15.00
CA HIS A 32 -6.18 36.49 -15.77
C HIS A 32 -6.33 36.20 -17.26
N PRO A 33 -7.16 36.95 -18.01
CA PRO A 33 -7.20 36.81 -19.45
C PRO A 33 -5.86 37.20 -20.06
N THR A 34 -5.47 36.53 -21.15
CA THR A 34 -4.32 36.93 -21.96
C THR A 34 -4.58 38.28 -22.64
N ARG A 35 -3.52 38.92 -23.16
CA ARG A 35 -3.60 40.27 -23.74
C ARG A 35 -4.59 40.37 -24.91
N ASP A 36 -4.79 39.27 -25.64
CA ASP A 36 -5.75 39.14 -26.73
C ASP A 36 -7.16 38.71 -26.27
N GLY A 37 -7.34 38.39 -24.98
CA GLY A 37 -8.62 38.00 -24.38
C GLY A 37 -9.11 36.60 -24.78
N MET A 38 -8.35 35.85 -25.58
CA MET A 38 -8.78 34.57 -26.15
C MET A 38 -8.48 33.37 -25.24
N LYS A 39 -7.58 33.52 -24.26
CA LYS A 39 -7.15 32.45 -23.37
C LYS A 39 -7.08 32.95 -21.94
N ASP A 40 -7.22 32.02 -21.01
CA ASP A 40 -7.00 32.28 -19.60
C ASP A 40 -5.58 31.91 -19.21
N ARG A 41 -4.95 32.77 -18.41
CA ARG A 41 -3.68 32.50 -17.74
C ARG A 41 -3.94 32.26 -16.26
N LEU A 42 -3.64 31.04 -15.83
CA LEU A 42 -3.75 30.60 -14.45
C LEU A 42 -2.41 30.75 -13.74
N TYR A 43 -2.42 31.34 -12.55
CA TYR A 43 -1.29 31.39 -11.63
C TYR A 43 -1.64 30.62 -10.37
N ILE A 44 -0.84 29.59 -10.06
CA ILE A 44 -1.15 28.63 -9.01
C ILE A 44 0.10 28.44 -8.15
N ARG A 45 -0.03 28.60 -6.84
CA ARG A 45 0.97 28.13 -5.89
C ARG A 45 0.69 26.66 -5.59
N ALA A 46 1.71 25.83 -5.74
CA ALA A 46 1.58 24.39 -5.55
C ALA A 46 2.69 23.86 -4.65
N ASP A 47 2.34 22.89 -3.84
CA ASP A 47 3.28 22.02 -3.15
C ASP A 47 3.21 20.61 -3.72
N HIS A 48 4.33 19.91 -3.69
CA HIS A 48 4.32 18.48 -3.99
C HIS A 48 3.36 17.81 -3.02
N ARG A 49 2.34 17.13 -3.56
CA ARG A 49 1.57 16.20 -2.77
C ARG A 49 2.53 15.07 -2.36
N PRO A 50 2.76 14.82 -1.06
CA PRO A 50 3.59 13.69 -0.67
C PRO A 50 2.95 12.43 -1.27
N ALA A 51 3.76 11.54 -1.85
CA ALA A 51 3.30 10.27 -2.43
C ALA A 51 2.56 9.39 -1.40
N ASP A 52 2.70 9.72 -0.12
CA ASP A 52 2.08 9.07 1.04
C ASP A 52 1.01 9.93 1.74
N GLY A 53 0.60 11.06 1.16
CA GLY A 53 -0.51 11.88 1.66
C GLY A 53 -1.86 11.32 1.18
N PRO A 54 -2.83 11.05 2.07
CA PRO A 54 -4.07 10.37 1.70
C PRO A 54 -4.84 11.19 0.66
N THR A 55 -5.08 10.62 -0.52
CA THR A 55 -6.16 11.04 -1.41
C THR A 55 -7.48 10.65 -0.73
N PRO A 56 -8.39 11.59 -0.41
CA PRO A 56 -9.54 11.29 0.46
C PRO A 56 -10.55 10.27 -0.09
N ALA A 57 -10.43 9.85 -1.36
CA ALA A 57 -11.39 8.95 -2.00
C ALA A 57 -10.81 7.62 -2.53
N ALA A 58 -9.48 7.42 -2.51
CA ALA A 58 -8.84 6.16 -2.96
C ALA A 58 -8.02 5.47 -1.85
N ALA A 59 -7.78 6.16 -0.72
CA ALA A 59 -6.98 5.67 0.39
C ALA A 59 -7.78 4.84 1.43
N GLN A 60 -9.07 4.57 1.22
CA GLN A 60 -9.92 3.99 2.27
C GLN A 60 -9.93 2.45 2.38
N ASP A 61 -9.38 1.70 1.41
CA ASP A 61 -9.46 0.23 1.46
C ASP A 61 -8.16 -0.50 1.86
N TRP A 62 -6.98 0.11 1.62
CA TRP A 62 -5.71 -0.62 1.76
C TRP A 62 -4.96 -0.13 3.00
N PRO A 63 -4.45 -1.05 3.85
CA PRO A 63 -3.88 -0.67 5.13
C PRO A 63 -2.63 0.20 4.95
N THR A 64 -2.46 1.18 5.83
CA THR A 64 -1.20 1.93 5.93
C THR A 64 -0.06 0.98 6.36
N PRO A 65 1.22 1.34 6.11
CA PRO A 65 2.34 0.54 6.61
C PRO A 65 2.27 0.25 8.11
N GLU A 66 1.91 1.27 8.90
CA GLU A 66 1.82 1.18 10.36
C GLU A 66 0.73 0.19 10.76
N ALA A 67 -0.43 0.22 10.09
CA ALA A 67 -1.51 -0.71 10.35
C ALA A 67 -1.15 -2.14 9.94
N ALA A 68 -0.55 -2.32 8.75
CA ALA A 68 -0.21 -3.63 8.21
C ALA A 68 0.89 -4.34 9.02
N TYR A 69 1.85 -3.58 9.56
CA TYR A 69 3.03 -4.14 10.25
C TYR A 69 3.01 -3.97 11.77
N LYS A 70 1.91 -3.48 12.34
CA LYS A 70 1.76 -3.25 13.80
C LYS A 70 2.20 -4.44 14.66
N THR A 71 1.86 -5.64 14.22
CA THR A 71 2.13 -6.91 14.93
C THR A 71 3.18 -7.76 14.23
N ALA A 72 3.90 -7.20 13.25
CA ALA A 72 4.95 -7.92 12.54
C ALA A 72 6.14 -8.23 13.47
N PRO A 73 6.75 -9.42 13.36
CA PRO A 73 7.98 -9.74 14.08
C PRO A 73 9.11 -8.75 13.75
N SER A 74 10.14 -8.69 14.57
CA SER A 74 11.28 -7.77 14.32
C SER A 74 11.94 -8.06 12.95
N ILE A 75 12.54 -7.05 12.33
CA ILE A 75 13.27 -7.19 11.06
C ILE A 75 14.34 -8.28 11.18
N ILE A 76 15.10 -8.29 12.28
CA ILE A 76 16.15 -9.30 12.52
C ILE A 76 15.56 -10.71 12.63
N SER A 77 14.41 -10.87 13.32
CA SER A 77 13.73 -12.16 13.43
C SER A 77 13.25 -12.67 12.08
N GLU A 78 12.69 -11.79 11.24
CA GLU A 78 12.26 -12.14 9.88
C GLU A 78 13.44 -12.49 8.97
N ILE A 79 14.56 -11.73 9.01
CA ILE A 79 15.79 -12.07 8.28
C ILE A 79 16.25 -13.48 8.65
N GLY A 80 16.28 -13.79 9.94
CA GLY A 80 16.65 -15.13 10.42
C GLY A 80 15.69 -16.21 9.93
N TRP A 81 14.38 -15.93 9.89
CA TRP A 81 13.38 -16.86 9.40
C TRP A 81 13.49 -17.10 7.89
N THR A 82 13.58 -16.06 7.07
CA THR A 82 13.68 -16.19 5.60
C THR A 82 14.96 -16.90 5.19
N THR A 83 16.08 -16.57 5.84
CA THR A 83 17.38 -17.17 5.55
C THR A 83 17.42 -18.65 5.92
N ARG A 84 16.86 -19.03 7.07
CA ARG A 84 16.77 -20.46 7.44
C ARG A 84 15.86 -21.22 6.48
N THR A 85 14.71 -20.64 6.10
CA THR A 85 13.74 -21.29 5.21
C THR A 85 14.37 -21.63 3.86
N ILE A 86 15.08 -20.68 3.24
CA ILE A 86 15.76 -20.95 1.96
C ILE A 86 16.96 -21.89 2.12
N ALA A 87 17.71 -21.80 3.23
CA ALA A 87 18.85 -22.69 3.47
C ALA A 87 18.42 -24.15 3.72
N SER A 88 17.20 -24.37 4.23
CA SER A 88 16.64 -25.71 4.42
C SER A 88 15.90 -26.26 3.19
N ALA A 89 15.67 -25.43 2.17
CA ALA A 89 14.94 -25.85 0.99
C ALA A 89 15.83 -26.67 0.05
N GLU A 90 15.23 -27.64 -0.66
CA GLU A 90 15.92 -28.32 -1.74
C GLU A 90 16.27 -27.34 -2.85
N CYS A 91 17.41 -27.56 -3.52
CA CYS A 91 17.83 -26.72 -4.64
C CYS A 91 16.75 -26.71 -5.72
N PHE A 92 16.41 -25.51 -6.20
CA PHE A 92 15.38 -25.27 -7.23
C PHE A 92 13.95 -25.62 -6.81
N ALA A 93 13.68 -25.87 -5.53
CA ALA A 93 12.32 -26.03 -5.03
C ALA A 93 11.56 -24.70 -5.08
N THR A 94 10.30 -24.77 -5.51
CA THR A 94 9.34 -23.68 -5.31
C THR A 94 8.97 -23.63 -3.83
N LEU A 95 9.01 -22.43 -3.25
CA LEU A 95 8.63 -22.23 -1.85
C LEU A 95 7.15 -21.91 -1.72
N GLU A 96 6.61 -22.16 -0.54
CA GLU A 96 5.21 -21.84 -0.24
C GLU A 96 4.96 -20.32 -0.33
N ARG A 97 3.71 -19.95 -0.65
CA ARG A 97 3.27 -18.55 -0.74
C ARG A 97 3.62 -17.74 0.52
N GLU A 98 3.55 -18.34 1.70
CA GLU A 98 3.93 -17.70 2.97
C GLU A 98 5.37 -17.16 2.93
N TYR A 99 6.30 -17.92 2.35
CA TYR A 99 7.68 -17.47 2.25
C TYR A 99 7.80 -16.20 1.42
N TYR A 100 7.18 -16.18 0.23
CA TYR A 100 7.21 -15.01 -0.65
C TYR A 100 6.52 -13.80 -0.02
N LEU A 101 5.38 -14.01 0.65
CA LEU A 101 4.66 -12.96 1.35
C LEU A 101 5.48 -12.35 2.49
N ARG A 102 6.07 -13.18 3.35
CA ARG A 102 6.90 -12.71 4.48
C ARG A 102 8.17 -12.05 4.00
N LYS A 103 8.80 -12.57 2.94
CA LYS A 103 9.97 -11.94 2.30
C LYS A 103 9.63 -10.57 1.72
N ALA A 104 8.53 -10.44 0.99
CA ALA A 104 8.10 -9.17 0.42
C ALA A 104 7.76 -8.15 1.53
N ALA A 105 7.06 -8.57 2.58
CA ALA A 105 6.75 -7.72 3.73
C ALA A 105 8.01 -7.26 4.49
N LEU A 106 9.00 -8.15 4.66
CA LEU A 106 10.30 -7.79 5.25
C LEU A 106 11.02 -6.71 4.43
N LEU A 107 11.10 -6.90 3.12
CA LEU A 107 11.78 -5.96 2.22
C LEU A 107 11.05 -4.62 2.14
N ASP A 108 9.71 -4.61 2.12
CA ASP A 108 8.92 -3.38 2.20
C ASP A 108 9.19 -2.62 3.50
N ARG A 109 9.32 -3.31 4.63
CA ARG A 109 9.65 -2.70 5.93
C ARG A 109 11.06 -2.14 5.97
N ILE A 110 12.04 -2.80 5.35
CA ILE A 110 13.40 -2.26 5.22
C ILE A 110 13.36 -1.00 4.35
N ALA A 111 12.67 -1.05 3.20
CA ALA A 111 12.52 0.09 2.30
C ALA A 111 11.74 1.27 2.89
N LEU A 112 10.97 1.07 3.97
CA LEU A 112 10.31 2.14 4.72
C LEU A 112 11.24 2.81 5.74
N GLN A 113 12.37 2.19 6.08
CA GLN A 113 13.39 2.77 6.96
C GLN A 113 14.42 3.60 6.21
N ASP A 114 14.50 3.47 4.88
CA ASP A 114 15.42 4.25 4.05
C ASP A 114 15.10 5.75 4.14
N GLU A 115 16.12 6.53 4.45
CA GLU A 115 16.01 7.97 4.46
C GLU A 115 15.93 8.49 3.00
N PRO A 116 15.09 9.50 2.73
CA PRO A 116 14.85 9.98 1.36
C PRO A 116 16.09 10.56 0.67
N GLU A 117 17.14 10.90 1.44
CA GLU A 117 18.42 11.43 0.98
C GLU A 117 19.49 10.37 0.77
N ASP A 118 19.22 9.08 1.06
CA ASP A 118 20.18 8.01 0.82
C ASP A 118 20.37 7.79 -0.69
N PRO A 119 21.60 7.96 -1.23
CA PRO A 119 21.89 7.69 -2.63
C PRO A 119 21.71 6.21 -3.03
N HIS A 120 21.57 5.29 -2.07
CA HIS A 120 21.40 3.85 -2.30
C HIS A 120 19.93 3.38 -2.20
N ARG A 121 19.06 3.87 -3.09
CA ARG A 121 17.65 3.43 -3.23
C ARG A 121 17.43 1.96 -3.64
N ASP A 122 18.45 1.12 -3.49
CA ASP A 122 18.43 -0.29 -3.86
C ASP A 122 17.37 -1.06 -3.04
N THR A 123 17.07 -0.64 -1.81
CA THR A 123 16.05 -1.30 -0.98
C THR A 123 14.64 -1.11 -1.54
N ILE A 124 14.32 0.09 -2.05
CA ILE A 124 13.02 0.41 -2.66
C ILE A 124 12.82 -0.46 -3.89
N MET A 125 13.82 -0.49 -4.78
CA MET A 125 13.77 -1.34 -5.98
C MET A 125 13.63 -2.82 -5.62
N THR A 126 14.35 -3.27 -4.59
CA THR A 126 14.29 -4.67 -4.13
C THR A 126 12.91 -5.00 -3.55
N ALA A 127 12.30 -4.08 -2.79
CA ALA A 127 10.97 -4.23 -2.25
C ALA A 127 9.89 -4.26 -3.35
N ASP A 128 10.00 -3.39 -4.37
CA ASP A 128 9.11 -3.39 -5.52
C ASP A 128 9.21 -4.70 -6.30
N ALA A 129 10.42 -5.18 -6.59
CA ALA A 129 10.62 -6.45 -7.28
C ALA A 129 10.03 -7.64 -6.50
N ALA A 130 10.22 -7.68 -5.18
CA ALA A 130 9.62 -8.72 -4.34
C ALA A 130 8.09 -8.65 -4.29
N ALA A 131 7.53 -7.43 -4.31
CA ALA A 131 6.10 -7.20 -4.34
C ALA A 131 5.48 -7.66 -5.68
N VAL A 132 6.13 -7.37 -6.80
CA VAL A 132 5.73 -7.84 -8.13
C VAL A 132 5.77 -9.36 -8.19
N LEU A 133 6.84 -10.00 -7.70
CA LEU A 133 6.93 -11.46 -7.67
C LEU A 133 5.77 -12.12 -6.90
N LEU A 134 5.38 -11.55 -5.76
CA LEU A 134 4.22 -12.02 -5.00
C LEU A 134 2.93 -11.81 -5.80
N LEU A 135 2.75 -10.64 -6.42
CA LEU A 135 1.57 -10.34 -7.24
C LEU A 135 1.45 -11.31 -8.41
N ASP A 136 2.55 -11.59 -9.11
CA ASP A 136 2.58 -12.55 -10.22
C ASP A 136 2.16 -13.96 -9.78
N THR A 137 2.50 -14.32 -8.54
CA THR A 137 2.08 -15.60 -7.94
C THR A 137 0.57 -15.64 -7.66
N ASP A 138 0.01 -14.51 -7.23
CA ASP A 138 -1.37 -14.41 -6.77
C ASP A 138 -2.38 -14.02 -7.87
N GLN A 139 -1.90 -13.48 -9.00
CA GLN A 139 -2.72 -12.80 -10.01
C GLN A 139 -3.92 -13.64 -10.51
N ALA A 140 -3.76 -14.97 -10.60
CA ALA A 140 -4.79 -15.88 -11.10
C ALA A 140 -6.01 -15.97 -10.16
N ASP A 141 -5.79 -15.73 -8.86
CA ASP A 141 -6.81 -15.83 -7.81
C ASP A 141 -7.41 -14.46 -7.43
N LEU A 142 -6.91 -13.37 -8.02
CA LEU A 142 -7.35 -12.02 -7.70
C LEU A 142 -8.53 -11.56 -8.55
N PRO A 143 -9.56 -10.94 -7.95
CA PRO A 143 -10.59 -10.22 -8.70
C PRO A 143 -9.97 -9.11 -9.58
N PRO A 144 -10.54 -8.83 -10.77
CA PRO A 144 -9.97 -7.84 -11.70
C PRO A 144 -9.75 -6.45 -11.08
N ASP A 145 -10.67 -5.97 -10.25
CA ASP A 145 -10.56 -4.65 -9.60
C ASP A 145 -9.43 -4.60 -8.56
N VAL A 146 -9.12 -5.74 -7.93
CA VAL A 146 -8.02 -5.87 -6.98
C VAL A 146 -6.71 -5.96 -7.73
N LEU A 147 -6.67 -6.72 -8.83
CA LEU A 147 -5.48 -6.86 -9.69
C LEU A 147 -5.05 -5.50 -10.25
N THR A 148 -5.96 -4.73 -10.83
CA THR A 148 -5.64 -3.38 -11.36
C THR A 148 -5.07 -2.46 -10.28
N ARG A 149 -5.62 -2.50 -9.06
CA ARG A 149 -5.08 -1.72 -7.92
C ARG A 149 -3.70 -2.23 -7.46
N ALA A 150 -3.47 -3.54 -7.53
CA ALA A 150 -2.21 -4.18 -7.16
C ALA A 150 -1.09 -3.88 -8.15
N GLU A 151 -1.38 -3.92 -9.45
CA GLU A 151 -0.44 -3.53 -10.50
C GLU A 151 -0.02 -2.06 -10.38
N ALA A 152 -0.96 -1.18 -10.03
CA ALA A 152 -0.68 0.24 -9.81
C ALA A 152 0.13 0.51 -8.52
N SER A 153 0.13 -0.41 -7.56
CA SER A 153 0.83 -0.25 -6.27
C SER A 153 1.20 -1.59 -5.62
N PRO A 154 2.19 -2.34 -6.15
CA PRO A 154 2.52 -3.68 -5.67
C PRO A 154 2.88 -3.74 -4.19
N ARG A 155 3.63 -2.75 -3.67
CA ARG A 155 3.97 -2.68 -2.24
C ARG A 155 2.75 -2.49 -1.34
N ARG A 156 1.74 -1.75 -1.80
CA ARG A 156 0.49 -1.64 -1.03
C ARG A 156 -0.29 -2.96 -1.06
N TYR A 157 -0.15 -3.76 -2.12
CA TYR A 157 -0.75 -5.10 -2.22
C TYR A 157 -0.12 -6.04 -1.19
N VAL A 158 1.21 -6.03 -1.05
CA VAL A 158 1.94 -6.77 -0.01
C VAL A 158 1.38 -6.46 1.38
N ARG A 159 1.20 -5.18 1.71
CA ARG A 159 0.65 -4.74 3.01
C ARG A 159 -0.75 -5.31 3.27
N ARG A 160 -1.63 -5.25 2.26
CA ARG A 160 -2.98 -5.85 2.33
C ARG A 160 -2.92 -7.36 2.54
N ALA A 161 -2.14 -8.07 1.71
CA ALA A 161 -1.99 -9.52 1.78
C ALA A 161 -1.39 -9.98 3.11
N TYR A 162 -0.42 -9.23 3.63
CA TYR A 162 0.26 -9.52 4.90
C TYR A 162 -0.68 -9.32 6.09
N ALA A 163 -1.44 -8.22 6.13
CA ALA A 163 -2.44 -7.99 7.17
C ALA A 163 -3.50 -9.10 7.19
N ALA A 164 -3.99 -9.52 6.03
CA ALA A 164 -4.95 -10.63 5.92
C ALA A 164 -4.34 -11.96 6.39
N TRP A 165 -3.10 -12.25 6.04
CA TRP A 165 -2.39 -13.44 6.50
C TRP A 165 -2.19 -13.46 8.02
N GLN A 166 -1.84 -12.32 8.63
CA GLN A 166 -1.70 -12.22 10.09
C GLN A 166 -3.03 -12.47 10.81
N ASP A 167 -4.13 -11.90 10.31
CA ASP A 167 -5.45 -12.15 10.89
C ASP A 167 -5.84 -13.64 10.75
N GLN A 168 -5.61 -14.25 9.59
CA GLN A 168 -5.83 -15.68 9.40
C GLN A 168 -4.98 -16.54 10.36
N ALA A 169 -3.70 -16.21 10.53
CA ALA A 169 -2.80 -16.92 11.44
C ALA A 169 -3.25 -16.79 12.90
N ARG A 170 -3.66 -15.58 13.32
CA ARG A 170 -4.23 -15.32 14.65
C ARG A 170 -5.48 -16.17 14.87
N ARG A 171 -6.43 -16.13 13.93
CA ARG A 171 -7.69 -16.91 14.02
C ARG A 171 -7.42 -18.42 14.11
N ARG A 172 -6.46 -18.94 13.33
CA ARG A 172 -6.04 -20.35 13.41
C ARG A 172 -5.44 -20.69 14.77
N ALA A 173 -4.63 -19.80 15.34
CA ALA A 173 -4.03 -19.99 16.66
C ALA A 173 -5.08 -19.95 17.78
N ASP A 174 -6.08 -19.07 17.69
CA ASP A 174 -7.18 -19.01 18.66
C ASP A 174 -7.99 -20.32 18.65
N VAL A 175 -8.39 -20.81 17.47
CA VAL A 175 -9.08 -22.11 17.32
C VAL A 175 -8.22 -23.26 17.86
N ALA A 176 -6.93 -23.31 17.53
CA ALA A 176 -6.03 -24.35 18.04
C ALA A 176 -5.89 -24.33 19.58
N SER A 177 -6.19 -23.20 20.22
CA SER A 177 -6.18 -23.05 21.68
C SER A 177 -7.55 -23.20 22.34
N GLY A 178 -8.58 -23.62 21.58
CA GLY A 178 -9.96 -23.76 22.08
C GLY A 178 -10.63 -22.42 22.37
N ARG A 179 -10.20 -21.34 21.71
CA ARG A 179 -10.82 -20.01 21.79
C ARG A 179 -11.53 -19.66 20.49
N CYS A 180 -12.71 -19.07 20.61
CA CYS A 180 -13.38 -18.53 19.43
C CYS A 180 -12.61 -17.31 18.87
N PRO A 181 -12.33 -17.25 17.55
CA PRO A 181 -11.54 -16.19 16.93
C PRO A 181 -12.20 -14.80 16.90
N ASN A 182 -13.52 -14.73 17.12
CA ASN A 182 -14.30 -13.48 17.14
C ASN A 182 -14.43 -12.90 18.56
N CYS A 183 -14.75 -13.76 19.54
CA CYS A 183 -15.02 -13.33 20.92
C CYS A 183 -13.82 -13.55 21.87
N GLN A 184 -12.88 -14.45 21.56
CA GLN A 184 -11.77 -14.94 22.41
C GLN A 184 -12.20 -15.77 23.65
N TRP A 185 -13.49 -16.11 23.77
CA TRP A 185 -14.00 -16.96 24.85
C TRP A 185 -13.71 -18.44 24.58
N PRO A 186 -13.64 -19.29 25.62
CA PRO A 186 -13.59 -20.74 25.44
C PRO A 186 -14.72 -21.21 24.52
N GLU A 187 -14.44 -22.15 23.60
CA GLU A 187 -15.42 -22.64 22.62
C GLU A 187 -16.72 -23.18 23.24
N ASN A 188 -16.67 -23.61 24.50
CA ASN A 188 -17.81 -24.16 25.22
C ASN A 188 -18.79 -23.07 25.73
N ASP A 189 -18.35 -21.81 25.75
CA ASP A 189 -19.08 -20.68 26.35
C ASP A 189 -19.51 -19.61 25.31
N CYS A 190 -19.16 -19.76 24.02
CA CYS A 190 -19.46 -18.76 22.98
C CYS A 190 -20.55 -19.28 22.02
N ASN A 191 -21.71 -18.61 21.99
CA ASN A 191 -22.75 -18.83 20.97
C ASN A 191 -22.53 -17.84 19.81
N CYS A 192 -21.59 -18.15 18.90
CA CYS A 192 -21.19 -17.27 17.80
C CYS A 192 -22.33 -16.89 16.84
N ALA A 193 -23.48 -17.59 16.90
CA ALA A 193 -24.69 -17.25 16.16
C ALA A 193 -25.27 -15.87 16.56
N ASP A 194 -24.97 -15.36 17.76
CA ASP A 194 -25.53 -14.10 18.27
C ASP A 194 -24.71 -12.85 17.88
N HIS A 195 -23.52 -13.02 17.26
CA HIS A 195 -22.60 -11.91 16.94
C HIS A 195 -21.92 -12.06 15.56
N PRO A 196 -22.63 -11.76 14.45
CA PRO A 196 -22.10 -11.90 13.09
C PRO A 196 -21.06 -10.83 12.68
N HIS A 197 -20.74 -9.86 13.54
CA HIS A 197 -19.85 -8.73 13.23
C HIS A 197 -18.68 -8.52 14.21
N ALA A 198 -18.34 -9.54 15.02
CA ALA A 198 -17.15 -9.53 15.88
C ALA A 198 -15.93 -10.15 15.18
#